data_AF-A0A0R0K3B4-F1
#
_entry.id   AF-A0A0R0K3B4-F1
#
_cell.length_a   1.000
_cell.length_b   1.000
_cell.length_c   1.000
_cell.angle_alpha   90.00
_cell.angle_beta   90.00
_cell.angle_gamma   90.00
#
_symmetry.space_group_name_H-M   'P 1'
#
loop_
_entity.id
_entity.type
_entity.pdbx_description
1 polymer ?
#
loop_
_entity_poly.entity_id
_entity_poly.type
_entity_poly.pdbx_seq_one_letter_code
_entity_poly.pdbx_strand_id
1 'polypeptide(L)'
;MKGFQSDLSSAVRLNIGGKKFCTTTDTLTQREPDSMLAAMFSGRHTLCQDPDKGYVFVDRDGKHFRHILNWLRDGVVPTLEESQYSELLREAEYYQLLGLIDGIHSVLNKKNEDDEFHTELTRTDIIKCIQSEKVRFRGVNLSGLDLSKLDLSYVDFSYACLKNVFFSRANLQCAKFRDVDAEGSIFHNATLRECEFTAANLRGALLAGACLQSANLQGLEMFYVYMLYLFLTILMFGINTCIVSTCLLVISTTVIY
;
A
#
# COMPACT_ATOMS: atom_id res chain seq x y z
N MET A 1 -28.29 48.88 -23.47
CA MET A 1 -27.15 47.95 -23.52
C MET A 1 -26.22 48.25 -22.35
N LYS A 2 -26.39 47.57 -21.21
CA LYS A 2 -25.45 47.60 -20.08
C LYS A 2 -24.69 46.28 -20.14
N GLY A 3 -23.54 46.27 -20.83
CA GLY A 3 -22.77 45.06 -21.12
C GLY A 3 -21.44 45.04 -20.39
N PHE A 4 -21.28 44.04 -19.50
CA PHE A 4 -20.02 43.37 -19.16
C PHE A 4 -18.80 44.25 -18.80
N GLN A 5 -18.88 44.98 -17.67
CA GLN A 5 -17.71 45.40 -16.89
C GLN A 5 -17.81 44.73 -15.51
N SER A 6 -17.50 43.44 -15.43
CA SER A 6 -17.39 42.71 -14.16
C SER A 6 -15.93 42.28 -13.95
N ASP A 7 -15.27 42.99 -13.02
CA ASP A 7 -14.13 42.59 -12.19
C ASP A 7 -12.88 41.94 -12.81
N LEU A 8 -12.15 42.69 -13.64
CA LEU A 8 -10.68 42.49 -13.74
C LEU A 8 -9.95 42.78 -12.40
N SER A 9 -10.64 43.38 -11.42
CA SER A 9 -10.12 43.72 -10.09
C SER A 9 -9.69 42.50 -9.26
N SER A 10 -10.24 41.32 -9.56
CA SER A 10 -9.98 40.08 -8.82
C SER A 10 -8.85 39.23 -9.42
N ALA A 11 -8.33 39.58 -10.60
CA ALA A 11 -7.36 38.74 -11.30
C ALA A 11 -5.99 38.76 -10.59
N VAL A 12 -5.46 37.58 -10.27
CA VAL A 12 -4.17 37.36 -9.60
C VAL A 12 -3.22 36.63 -10.54
N ARG A 13 -2.01 37.18 -10.69
CA ARG A 13 -0.93 36.58 -11.47
C ARG A 13 0.14 36.03 -10.52
N LEU A 14 0.45 34.74 -10.64
CA LEU A 14 1.39 34.03 -9.78
C LEU A 14 2.58 33.52 -10.58
N ASN A 15 3.78 33.63 -10.03
CA ASN A 15 4.98 33.01 -10.54
C ASN A 15 5.53 32.06 -9.48
N ILE A 16 5.29 30.75 -9.66
CA ILE A 16 5.67 29.69 -8.73
C ILE A 16 6.93 29.01 -9.26
N GLY A 17 8.09 29.35 -8.72
CA GLY A 17 9.39 28.78 -9.13
C GLY A 17 9.68 28.89 -10.63
N GLY A 18 9.24 29.98 -11.27
CA GLY A 18 9.39 30.22 -12.70
C GLY A 18 8.19 29.81 -13.56
N LYS A 19 7.22 29.07 -13.01
CA LYS A 19 5.97 28.72 -13.72
C LYS A 19 4.88 29.76 -13.45
N LYS A 20 4.29 30.28 -14.52
CA LYS A 20 3.30 31.36 -14.47
C LYS A 20 1.89 30.81 -14.45
N PHE A 21 1.09 31.29 -13.50
CA PHE A 21 -0.32 30.96 -13.35
C PHE A 21 -1.17 32.23 -13.27
N CYS A 22 -2.43 32.13 -13.65
CA CYS A 22 -3.42 33.20 -13.53
C CYS A 22 -4.68 32.61 -12.89
N THR A 23 -5.24 33.32 -11.92
CA THR A 23 -6.43 32.90 -11.16
C THR A 23 -7.16 34.14 -10.61
N THR A 24 -8.14 33.95 -9.73
CA THR A 24 -8.82 35.04 -9.02
C THR A 24 -8.50 35.02 -7.52
N THR A 25 -8.62 36.17 -6.85
CA THR A 25 -8.56 36.27 -5.39
C THR A 25 -9.54 35.28 -4.74
N ASP A 26 -10.77 35.21 -5.26
CA ASP A 26 -11.81 34.28 -4.79
C ASP A 26 -11.34 32.83 -4.78
N THR A 27 -10.66 32.39 -5.84
CA THR A 27 -10.14 31.02 -5.91
C THR A 27 -9.11 30.75 -4.81
N LEU A 28 -8.28 31.73 -4.49
CA LEU A 28 -7.22 31.59 -3.49
C LEU A 28 -7.71 31.71 -2.04
N THR A 29 -8.88 32.32 -1.83
CA THR A 29 -9.37 32.66 -0.48
C THR A 29 -10.62 31.91 -0.03
N GLN A 30 -11.49 31.44 -0.94
CA GLN A 30 -12.82 30.93 -0.56
C GLN A 30 -12.81 29.51 0.00
N ARG A 31 -12.04 28.59 -0.59
CA ARG A 31 -12.12 27.16 -0.23
C ARG A 31 -11.41 26.84 1.09
N GLU A 32 -10.24 27.42 1.29
CA GLU A 32 -9.41 27.24 2.50
C GLU A 32 -9.01 28.61 3.05
N PRO A 33 -9.91 29.29 3.78
CA PRO A 33 -9.67 30.65 4.28
C PRO A 33 -8.48 30.76 5.25
N ASP A 34 -8.12 29.65 5.89
CA ASP A 34 -7.01 29.57 6.85
C ASP A 34 -5.68 29.13 6.19
N SER A 35 -5.68 28.89 4.87
CA SER A 35 -4.47 28.53 4.13
C SER A 35 -3.48 29.70 4.01
N MET A 36 -2.21 29.37 3.75
CA MET A 36 -1.18 30.37 3.47
C MET A 36 -1.56 31.23 2.25
N LEU A 37 -2.14 30.62 1.21
CA LEU A 37 -2.58 31.35 0.01
C LEU A 37 -3.70 32.33 0.36
N ALA A 38 -4.69 31.92 1.15
CA ALA A 38 -5.75 32.82 1.60
C ALA A 38 -5.19 33.97 2.45
N ALA A 39 -4.24 33.68 3.35
CA ALA A 39 -3.57 34.70 4.14
C ALA A 39 -2.83 35.71 3.25
N MET A 40 -2.01 35.24 2.30
CA MET A 40 -1.27 36.09 1.35
C MET A 40 -2.18 37.03 0.58
N PHE A 41 -3.34 36.53 0.13
CA PHE A 41 -4.29 37.28 -0.71
C PHE A 41 -5.49 37.86 0.06
N SER A 42 -5.44 37.87 1.40
CA SER A 42 -6.48 38.44 2.27
C SER A 42 -6.55 39.98 2.24
N GLY A 43 -5.59 40.64 1.58
CA GLY A 43 -5.43 42.09 1.59
C GLY A 43 -4.68 42.64 2.81
N ARG A 44 -4.27 41.77 3.76
CA ARG A 44 -3.58 42.17 5.00
C ARG A 44 -2.05 42.18 4.89
N HIS A 45 -1.49 41.60 3.83
CA HIS A 45 -0.05 41.49 3.62
C HIS A 45 0.37 42.23 2.36
N THR A 46 1.46 43.00 2.45
CA THR A 46 2.08 43.61 1.27
C THR A 46 2.83 42.53 0.50
N LEU A 47 2.32 42.17 -0.68
CA LEU A 47 2.98 41.20 -1.56
C LEU A 47 4.00 41.90 -2.45
N CYS A 48 5.22 41.37 -2.52
CA CYS A 48 6.20 41.80 -3.51
C CYS A 48 5.76 41.32 -4.90
N GLN A 49 5.39 42.26 -5.76
CA GLN A 49 5.00 42.00 -7.14
C GLN A 49 6.11 42.41 -8.10
N ASP A 50 6.26 41.66 -9.19
CA ASP A 50 7.05 42.09 -10.35
C ASP A 50 6.48 43.42 -10.87
N PRO A 51 7.29 44.50 -10.90
CA PRO A 51 6.80 45.85 -11.17
C PRO A 51 6.29 46.04 -12.60
N ASP A 52 6.73 45.21 -13.54
CA ASP A 52 6.36 45.34 -14.95
C ASP A 52 5.11 44.53 -15.30
N LYS A 53 4.96 43.34 -14.69
CA LYS A 53 3.96 42.35 -15.11
C LYS A 53 2.92 42.00 -14.03
N GLY A 54 3.14 42.45 -12.80
CA GLY A 54 2.23 42.25 -11.66
C GLY A 54 2.20 40.82 -11.13
N TYR A 55 3.23 40.01 -11.38
CA TYR A 55 3.31 38.65 -10.84
C TYR A 55 3.75 38.67 -9.38
N VAL A 56 2.99 38.01 -8.51
CA VAL A 56 3.44 37.65 -7.17
C VAL A 56 4.34 36.42 -7.29
N PHE A 57 5.59 36.55 -6.88
CA PHE A 57 6.54 35.44 -6.89
C PHE A 57 6.42 34.60 -5.62
N VAL A 58 6.42 33.28 -5.80
CA VAL A 58 6.48 32.30 -4.72
C VAL A 58 7.61 31.33 -5.05
N ASP A 59 8.60 31.25 -4.16
CA ASP A 59 9.79 30.42 -4.34
C ASP A 59 9.51 28.96 -3.96
N ARG A 60 8.72 28.29 -4.80
CA ARG A 60 8.27 26.90 -4.64
C ARG A 60 8.27 26.17 -5.97
N ASP A 61 8.20 24.85 -5.94
CA ASP A 61 8.14 24.06 -7.18
C ASP A 61 6.79 24.22 -7.89
N GLY A 62 6.81 24.85 -9.06
CA GLY A 62 5.63 25.00 -9.90
C GLY A 62 5.12 23.71 -10.55
N LYS A 63 5.84 22.57 -10.46
CA LYS A 63 5.48 21.28 -11.09
C LYS A 63 4.04 20.85 -10.80
N HIS A 64 3.64 20.90 -9.54
CA HIS A 64 2.33 20.42 -9.07
C HIS A 64 1.34 21.53 -8.75
N PHE A 65 1.73 22.79 -8.90
CA PHE A 65 0.86 23.91 -8.53
C PHE A 65 -0.45 23.94 -9.35
N ARG A 66 -0.47 23.39 -10.57
CA ARG A 66 -1.72 23.21 -11.34
C ARG A 66 -2.77 22.36 -10.60
N HIS A 67 -2.33 21.37 -9.82
CA HIS A 67 -3.21 20.49 -9.06
C HIS A 67 -3.80 21.20 -7.85
N ILE A 68 -2.98 21.96 -7.13
CA ILE A 68 -3.45 22.86 -6.07
C ILE A 68 -4.48 23.83 -6.61
N LEU A 69 -4.19 24.47 -7.75
CA LEU A 69 -5.08 25.47 -8.32
C LEU A 69 -6.41 24.88 -8.81
N ASN A 70 -6.39 23.68 -9.39
CA ASN A 70 -7.62 22.99 -9.77
C ASN A 70 -8.42 22.56 -8.54
N TRP A 71 -7.76 21.98 -7.54
CA TRP A 71 -8.42 21.61 -6.29
C TRP A 71 -9.06 22.81 -5.59
N LEU A 72 -8.42 23.99 -5.58
CA LEU A 72 -9.02 25.22 -5.08
C LEU A 72 -10.29 25.62 -5.85
N ARG A 73 -10.33 25.39 -7.16
CA ARG A 73 -11.49 25.70 -8.02
C ARG A 73 -12.65 24.74 -7.79
N ASP A 74 -12.42 23.43 -7.96
CA ASP A 74 -13.50 22.44 -8.02
C ASP A 74 -13.57 21.50 -6.79
N GLY A 75 -12.52 21.44 -5.97
CA GLY A 75 -12.44 20.59 -4.78
C GLY A 75 -12.08 19.13 -5.09
N VAL A 76 -11.79 18.80 -6.34
CA VAL A 76 -11.50 17.43 -6.76
C VAL A 76 -10.03 17.12 -6.50
N VAL A 77 -9.77 16.11 -5.66
CA VAL A 77 -8.42 15.58 -5.46
C VAL A 77 -7.95 14.94 -6.78
N PRO A 78 -6.78 15.30 -7.31
CA PRO A 78 -6.32 14.81 -8.61
C PRO A 78 -6.00 13.31 -8.55
N THR A 79 -6.32 12.56 -9.60
CA THR A 79 -5.84 11.19 -9.77
C THR A 79 -4.39 11.19 -10.27
N LEU A 80 -3.47 10.70 -9.45
CA LEU A 80 -2.02 10.68 -9.73
C LEU A 80 -1.38 9.31 -9.43
N GLU A 81 -0.14 9.15 -9.91
CA GLU A 81 0.76 8.08 -9.49
C GLU A 81 1.23 8.29 -8.04
N GLU A 82 1.57 7.22 -7.31
CA GLU A 82 1.95 7.30 -5.89
C GLU A 82 3.15 8.23 -5.63
N SER A 83 4.16 8.15 -6.50
CA SER A 83 5.33 9.05 -6.45
C SER A 83 4.95 10.53 -6.57
N GLN A 84 3.91 10.84 -7.35
CA GLN A 84 3.43 12.21 -7.57
C GLN A 84 2.59 12.72 -6.41
N TYR A 85 1.84 11.85 -5.71
CA TYR A 85 1.15 12.26 -4.47
C TYR A 85 2.13 12.73 -3.41
N SER A 86 3.28 12.06 -3.27
CA SER A 86 4.32 12.47 -2.33
C SER A 86 4.88 13.87 -2.64
N GLU A 87 5.04 14.20 -3.93
CA GLU A 87 5.47 15.53 -4.37
C GLU A 87 4.38 16.59 -4.18
N LEU A 88 3.12 16.26 -4.47
CA LEU A 88 1.97 17.15 -4.25
C LEU A 88 1.72 17.43 -2.76
N LEU A 89 1.86 16.42 -1.91
CA LEU A 89 1.64 16.53 -0.46
C LEU A 89 2.59 17.56 0.16
N ARG A 90 3.88 17.56 -0.24
CA ARG A 90 4.86 18.56 0.22
C ARG A 90 4.46 19.99 -0.11
N GLU A 91 3.82 20.21 -1.27
CA GLU A 91 3.33 21.53 -1.63
C GLU A 91 2.03 21.86 -0.88
N ALA A 92 1.10 20.90 -0.73
CA ALA A 92 -0.13 21.09 0.03
C ALA A 92 0.13 21.44 1.51
N GLU A 93 1.11 20.80 2.14
CA GLU A 93 1.60 21.11 3.49
C GLU A 93 2.18 22.52 3.57
N TYR A 94 3.02 22.89 2.60
CA TYR A 94 3.61 24.24 2.55
C TYR A 94 2.52 25.32 2.48
N TYR A 95 1.53 25.16 1.61
CA TYR A 95 0.42 26.11 1.48
C TYR A 95 -0.65 25.97 2.56
N GLN A 96 -0.52 25.00 3.48
CA GLN A 96 -1.45 24.71 4.57
C GLN A 96 -2.87 24.40 4.06
N LEU A 97 -2.97 23.55 3.05
CA LEU A 97 -4.24 23.14 2.42
C LEU A 97 -4.76 21.84 3.07
N LEU A 98 -5.31 21.94 4.27
CA LEU A 98 -5.70 20.79 5.10
C LEU A 98 -6.68 19.85 4.38
N GLY A 99 -7.72 20.38 3.73
CA GLY A 99 -8.69 19.56 3.00
C GLY A 99 -8.07 18.79 1.82
N LEU A 100 -7.02 19.33 1.19
CA LEU A 100 -6.29 18.64 0.13
C LEU A 100 -5.41 17.52 0.72
N ILE A 101 -4.73 17.81 1.83
CA ILE A 101 -3.91 16.83 2.55
C ILE A 101 -4.76 15.62 2.96
N ASP A 102 -5.91 15.85 3.61
CA ASP A 102 -6.84 14.81 4.01
C ASP A 102 -7.40 14.03 2.81
N GLY A 103 -7.72 14.76 1.73
CA GLY A 103 -8.18 14.15 0.48
C GLY A 103 -7.15 13.23 -0.16
N ILE A 104 -5.86 13.62 -0.17
CA ILE A 104 -4.77 12.78 -0.68
C ILE A 104 -4.59 11.55 0.22
N HIS A 105 -4.56 11.72 1.54
CA HIS A 105 -4.48 10.59 2.46
C HIS A 105 -5.64 9.61 2.29
N SER A 106 -6.86 10.09 2.09
CA SER A 106 -8.02 9.22 1.80
C SER A 106 -7.84 8.42 0.52
N VAL A 107 -7.31 9.02 -0.55
CA VAL A 107 -7.07 8.30 -1.82
C VAL A 107 -5.93 7.27 -1.69
N LEU A 108 -4.85 7.62 -0.98
CA LEU A 108 -3.76 6.69 -0.72
C LEU A 108 -4.19 5.52 0.17
N ASN A 109 -5.02 5.79 1.19
CA ASN A 109 -5.59 4.73 2.03
C ASN A 109 -6.55 3.85 1.23
N LYS A 110 -7.43 4.41 0.39
CA LYS A 110 -8.31 3.62 -0.47
C LYS A 110 -7.56 2.73 -1.44
N LYS A 111 -6.43 3.17 -2.00
CA LYS A 111 -5.59 2.29 -2.82
C LYS A 111 -5.00 1.12 -2.01
N ASN A 112 -4.70 1.35 -0.74
CA ASN A 112 -4.28 0.28 0.17
C ASN A 112 -5.45 -0.64 0.56
N GLU A 113 -6.68 -0.11 0.63
CA GLU A 113 -7.93 -0.87 0.87
C GLU A 113 -8.43 -1.61 -0.38
N ASP A 114 -8.16 -1.12 -1.59
CA ASP A 114 -8.44 -1.85 -2.84
C ASP A 114 -7.45 -3.02 -3.02
N ASP A 115 -6.29 -2.96 -2.35
CA ASP A 115 -5.41 -4.10 -2.07
C ASP A 115 -5.82 -4.90 -0.80
N GLU A 116 -6.73 -4.38 0.05
CA GLU A 116 -7.39 -5.14 1.12
C GLU A 116 -8.41 -6.11 0.52
N PHE A 117 -7.89 -7.24 0.06
CA PHE A 117 -8.52 -8.55 0.27
C PHE A 117 -10.03 -8.63 0.09
N HIS A 118 -10.52 -8.36 -1.13
CA HIS A 118 -11.82 -8.87 -1.55
C HIS A 118 -11.78 -10.40 -1.59
N THR A 119 -12.00 -11.03 -0.45
CA THR A 119 -12.10 -12.49 -0.35
C THR A 119 -13.43 -12.96 -0.88
N GLU A 120 -13.40 -14.02 -1.69
CA GLU A 120 -14.62 -14.66 -2.19
C GLU A 120 -15.37 -15.41 -1.09
N LEU A 121 -14.70 -15.71 0.03
CA LEU A 121 -15.20 -16.56 1.11
C LEU A 121 -14.90 -15.93 2.48
N THR A 122 -15.83 -16.07 3.43
CA THR A 122 -15.57 -15.74 4.84
C THR A 122 -14.98 -16.94 5.60
N ARG A 123 -14.38 -16.71 6.78
CA ARG A 123 -13.94 -17.82 7.68
C ARG A 123 -15.08 -18.82 7.93
N THR A 124 -16.32 -18.33 8.06
CA THR A 124 -17.51 -19.18 8.25
C THR A 124 -17.76 -20.08 7.04
N ASP A 125 -17.57 -19.57 5.83
CA ASP A 125 -17.72 -20.35 4.60
C ASP A 125 -16.62 -21.41 4.49
N ILE A 126 -15.38 -21.08 4.88
CA ILE A 126 -14.29 -22.05 4.97
C ILE A 126 -14.60 -23.17 5.95
N ILE A 127 -15.12 -22.85 7.15
CA ILE A 127 -15.52 -23.85 8.14
C ILE A 127 -16.62 -24.77 7.59
N LYS A 128 -17.62 -24.21 6.89
CA LYS A 128 -18.67 -25.01 6.25
C LYS A 128 -18.11 -25.92 5.16
N CYS A 129 -17.19 -25.42 4.34
CA CYS A 129 -16.51 -26.22 3.32
C CYS A 129 -15.77 -27.41 3.95
N ILE A 130 -14.98 -27.17 5.02
CA ILE A 130 -14.26 -28.22 5.76
C ILE A 130 -15.22 -29.30 6.28
N GLN A 131 -16.34 -28.88 6.86
CA GLN A 131 -17.36 -29.80 7.38
C GLN A 131 -18.06 -30.63 6.30
N SER A 132 -18.01 -30.20 5.03
CA SER A 132 -18.63 -30.91 3.90
C SER A 132 -17.72 -31.91 3.18
N GLU A 133 -16.49 -32.14 3.69
CA GLU A 133 -15.49 -33.09 3.16
C GLU A 133 -15.09 -32.91 1.68
N LYS A 134 -15.41 -31.75 1.07
CA LYS A 134 -15.06 -31.42 -0.32
C LYS A 134 -14.31 -30.09 -0.39
N VAL A 135 -13.11 -30.05 0.16
CA VAL A 135 -12.35 -28.80 0.26
C VAL A 135 -11.29 -28.71 -0.83
N ARG A 136 -11.52 -27.84 -1.81
CA ARG A 136 -10.48 -27.34 -2.72
C ARG A 136 -10.64 -25.83 -2.81
N PHE A 137 -9.58 -25.09 -2.51
CA PHE A 137 -9.52 -23.63 -2.62
C PHE A 137 -8.53 -23.19 -3.69
N ARG A 138 -8.39 -24.02 -4.73
CA ARG A 138 -7.49 -23.75 -5.85
C ARG A 138 -7.92 -22.46 -6.56
N GLY A 139 -7.01 -21.50 -6.68
CA GLY A 139 -7.29 -20.22 -7.35
C GLY A 139 -8.18 -19.25 -6.58
N VAL A 140 -8.55 -19.55 -5.33
CA VAL A 140 -9.47 -18.72 -4.54
C VAL A 140 -8.71 -17.57 -3.88
N ASN A 141 -9.34 -16.40 -3.77
CA ASN A 141 -8.82 -15.28 -2.98
C ASN A 141 -9.24 -15.41 -1.50
N LEU A 142 -8.30 -15.75 -0.62
CA LEU A 142 -8.51 -15.96 0.83
C LEU A 142 -7.67 -15.04 1.72
N SER A 143 -6.70 -14.34 1.15
CA SER A 143 -6.34 -12.96 1.47
C SER A 143 -6.93 -12.36 2.76
N GLY A 144 -6.12 -12.10 3.78
CA GLY A 144 -6.56 -11.44 5.02
C GLY A 144 -7.45 -12.28 5.95
N LEU A 145 -7.93 -13.47 5.55
CA LEU A 145 -8.75 -14.29 6.44
C LEU A 145 -7.96 -14.77 7.66
N ASP A 146 -8.65 -14.82 8.80
CA ASP A 146 -8.18 -15.61 9.93
C ASP A 146 -8.59 -17.07 9.72
N LEU A 147 -7.63 -17.94 9.42
CA LEU A 147 -7.76 -19.40 9.32
C LEU A 147 -7.04 -20.12 10.48
N SER A 148 -6.72 -19.39 11.54
CA SER A 148 -6.01 -19.91 12.70
C SER A 148 -6.78 -21.06 13.35
N LYS A 149 -6.03 -22.06 13.84
CA LYS A 149 -6.52 -23.24 14.55
C LYS A 149 -7.45 -24.17 13.76
N LEU A 150 -7.65 -23.95 12.46
CA LEU A 150 -8.44 -24.85 11.62
C LEU A 150 -7.64 -26.11 11.27
N ASP A 151 -8.36 -27.21 11.07
CA ASP A 151 -7.81 -28.38 10.38
C ASP A 151 -8.02 -28.21 8.87
N LEU A 152 -6.93 -27.95 8.19
CA LEU A 152 -6.80 -27.72 6.76
C LEU A 152 -5.84 -28.76 6.15
N SER A 153 -5.68 -29.90 6.83
CA SER A 153 -4.88 -31.00 6.30
C SER A 153 -5.42 -31.48 4.96
N TYR A 154 -4.51 -31.82 4.04
CA TYR A 154 -4.81 -32.29 2.68
C TYR A 154 -5.56 -31.30 1.77
N VAL A 155 -5.75 -30.05 2.19
CA VAL A 155 -6.42 -29.03 1.38
C VAL A 155 -5.54 -28.59 0.22
N ASP A 156 -6.12 -28.47 -0.97
CA ASP A 156 -5.46 -27.92 -2.15
C ASP A 156 -5.73 -26.41 -2.24
N PHE A 157 -4.72 -25.61 -1.91
CA PHE A 157 -4.66 -24.15 -2.07
C PHE A 157 -3.90 -23.72 -3.32
N SER A 158 -3.52 -24.63 -4.23
CA SER A 158 -2.66 -24.26 -5.35
C SER A 158 -3.24 -23.07 -6.12
N TYR A 159 -2.40 -22.12 -6.55
CA TYR A 159 -2.82 -20.89 -7.25
C TYR A 159 -3.71 -19.93 -6.44
N ALA A 160 -3.96 -20.19 -5.15
CA ALA A 160 -4.73 -19.28 -4.30
C ALA A 160 -3.94 -18.01 -3.97
N CYS A 161 -4.67 -16.91 -3.78
CA CYS A 161 -4.14 -15.69 -3.18
C CYS A 161 -4.40 -15.76 -1.67
N LEU A 162 -3.34 -16.00 -0.91
CA LEU A 162 -3.33 -16.16 0.54
C LEU A 162 -2.55 -15.03 1.21
N LYS A 163 -2.48 -13.83 0.64
CA LYS A 163 -1.72 -12.71 1.21
C LYS A 163 -2.25 -12.32 2.60
N ASN A 164 -1.38 -12.05 3.57
CA ASN A 164 -1.69 -11.71 4.96
C ASN A 164 -2.75 -12.61 5.64
N VAL A 165 -2.82 -13.90 5.28
CA VAL A 165 -3.72 -14.87 5.91
C VAL A 165 -3.13 -15.36 7.22
N PHE A 166 -3.96 -15.47 8.27
CA PHE A 166 -3.54 -16.00 9.56
C PHE A 166 -3.77 -17.51 9.63
N PHE A 167 -2.69 -18.29 9.60
CA PHE A 167 -2.66 -19.75 9.78
C PHE A 167 -2.13 -20.15 11.16
N SER A 168 -2.18 -19.27 12.16
CA SER A 168 -1.57 -19.53 13.46
C SER A 168 -2.16 -20.77 14.10
N ARG A 169 -1.32 -21.74 14.46
CA ARG A 169 -1.71 -23.05 15.04
C ARG A 169 -2.67 -23.88 14.16
N ALA A 170 -2.77 -23.60 12.86
CA ALA A 170 -3.55 -24.43 11.94
C ALA A 170 -2.83 -25.77 11.68
N ASN A 171 -3.61 -26.83 11.43
CA ASN A 171 -3.08 -28.07 10.87
C ASN A 171 -3.15 -27.98 9.35
N LEU A 172 -2.01 -27.94 8.67
CA LEU A 172 -1.90 -27.87 7.22
C LEU A 172 -1.15 -29.10 6.68
N GLN A 173 -1.06 -30.19 7.45
CA GLN A 173 -0.35 -31.40 7.04
C GLN A 173 -0.81 -31.86 5.64
N CYS A 174 0.15 -32.14 4.76
CA CYS A 174 -0.07 -32.55 3.37
C CYS A 174 -0.86 -31.55 2.51
N ALA A 175 -0.99 -30.28 2.93
CA ALA A 175 -1.65 -29.25 2.12
C ALA A 175 -0.78 -28.83 0.93
N LYS A 176 -1.44 -28.43 -0.17
CA LYS A 176 -0.77 -28.01 -1.41
C LYS A 176 -0.84 -26.51 -1.59
N PHE A 177 0.31 -25.87 -1.71
CA PHE A 177 0.52 -24.43 -1.90
C PHE A 177 1.28 -24.14 -3.20
N ARG A 178 1.12 -24.98 -4.23
CA ARG A 178 1.82 -24.77 -5.49
C ARG A 178 1.39 -23.45 -6.12
N ASP A 179 2.35 -22.63 -6.56
CA ASP A 179 2.10 -21.34 -7.23
C ASP A 179 1.19 -20.40 -6.40
N VAL A 180 1.25 -20.47 -5.07
CA VAL A 180 0.45 -19.63 -4.15
C VAL A 180 1.15 -18.29 -3.90
N ASP A 181 0.36 -17.22 -3.77
CA ASP A 181 0.82 -15.95 -3.22
C ASP A 181 0.43 -15.82 -1.74
N ALA A 182 1.38 -16.07 -0.83
CA ALA A 182 1.19 -16.01 0.62
C ALA A 182 2.08 -14.93 1.26
N GLU A 183 2.32 -13.83 0.54
CA GLU A 183 3.05 -12.66 1.06
C GLU A 183 2.44 -12.17 2.38
N GLY A 184 3.28 -11.98 3.41
CA GLY A 184 2.89 -11.47 4.73
C GLY A 184 2.07 -12.42 5.60
N SER A 185 1.84 -13.67 5.17
CA SER A 185 1.01 -14.63 5.91
C SER A 185 1.66 -15.18 7.18
N ILE A 186 0.82 -15.47 8.18
CA ILE A 186 1.29 -15.86 9.52
C ILE A 186 1.04 -17.34 9.78
N PHE A 187 2.09 -18.14 9.74
CA PHE A 187 2.10 -19.58 10.02
C PHE A 187 2.62 -19.91 11.44
N HIS A 188 2.53 -18.97 12.38
CA HIS A 188 3.07 -19.14 13.73
C HIS A 188 2.53 -20.40 14.42
N ASN A 189 3.42 -21.30 14.81
CA ASN A 189 3.09 -22.62 15.39
C ASN A 189 2.16 -23.51 14.53
N ALA A 190 2.09 -23.31 13.21
CA ALA A 190 1.31 -24.16 12.30
C ALA A 190 2.00 -25.52 12.06
N THR A 191 1.23 -26.57 11.77
CA THR A 191 1.76 -27.85 11.32
C THR A 191 1.81 -27.87 9.79
N LEU A 192 3.01 -27.84 9.21
CA LEU A 192 3.27 -27.78 7.77
C LEU A 192 4.00 -29.06 7.27
N ARG A 193 3.73 -30.20 7.91
CA ARG A 193 4.37 -31.48 7.57
C ARG A 193 3.94 -31.94 6.18
N GLU A 194 4.89 -32.37 5.36
CA GLU A 194 4.63 -32.90 4.02
C GLU A 194 3.86 -31.93 3.08
N CYS A 195 3.94 -30.61 3.33
CA CYS A 195 3.34 -29.61 2.46
C CYS A 195 4.11 -29.44 1.15
N GLU A 196 3.42 -29.06 0.09
CA GLU A 196 4.02 -28.69 -1.20
C GLU A 196 3.98 -27.17 -1.40
N PHE A 197 5.12 -26.48 -1.29
CA PHE A 197 5.27 -25.03 -1.51
C PHE A 197 5.94 -24.69 -2.85
N THR A 198 5.82 -25.58 -3.84
CA THR A 198 6.51 -25.41 -5.13
C THR A 198 6.12 -24.09 -5.78
N ALA A 199 7.10 -23.21 -6.02
CA ALA A 199 6.89 -21.88 -6.60
C ALA A 199 5.94 -20.96 -5.81
N ALA A 200 5.81 -21.15 -4.49
CA ALA A 200 5.03 -20.24 -3.66
C ALA A 200 5.82 -18.95 -3.33
N ASN A 201 5.12 -17.82 -3.25
CA ASN A 201 5.63 -16.58 -2.70
C ASN A 201 5.35 -16.54 -1.19
N LEU A 202 6.40 -16.53 -0.37
CA LEU A 202 6.31 -16.40 1.09
C LEU A 202 7.07 -15.16 1.60
N ARG A 203 7.24 -14.14 0.75
CA ARG A 203 7.89 -12.88 1.14
C ARG A 203 7.22 -12.30 2.39
N GLY A 204 8.01 -11.97 3.41
CA GLY A 204 7.50 -11.43 4.68
C GLY A 204 6.65 -12.40 5.53
N ALA A 205 6.49 -13.66 5.14
CA ALA A 205 5.71 -14.62 5.91
C ALA A 205 6.37 -14.92 7.28
N LEU A 206 5.54 -15.13 8.31
CA LEU A 206 5.99 -15.43 9.67
C LEU A 206 5.82 -16.93 9.96
N LEU A 207 6.94 -17.66 9.99
CA LEU A 207 6.96 -19.11 10.17
C LEU A 207 7.54 -19.55 11.53
N ALA A 208 7.64 -18.62 12.48
CA ALA A 208 8.16 -18.89 13.82
C ALA A 208 7.38 -20.03 14.50
N GLY A 209 8.09 -21.11 14.87
CA GLY A 209 7.51 -22.29 15.52
C GLY A 209 6.75 -23.24 14.59
N ALA A 210 6.70 -22.98 13.28
CA ALA A 210 6.03 -23.86 12.33
C ALA A 210 6.81 -25.19 12.14
N CYS A 211 6.07 -26.29 12.08
CA CYS A 211 6.61 -27.63 11.89
C CYS A 211 6.69 -27.98 10.39
N LEU A 212 7.85 -27.79 9.75
CA LEU A 212 8.08 -27.99 8.32
C LEU A 212 8.70 -29.36 7.96
N GLN A 213 8.57 -30.39 8.80
CA GLN A 213 9.20 -31.68 8.52
C GLN A 213 8.70 -32.26 7.18
N SER A 214 9.61 -32.66 6.30
CA SER A 214 9.32 -33.20 4.96
C SER A 214 8.54 -32.27 4.01
N ALA A 215 8.50 -30.96 4.27
CA ALA A 215 7.90 -30.01 3.34
C ALA A 215 8.75 -29.85 2.06
N ASN A 216 8.12 -29.86 0.89
CA ASN A 216 8.77 -29.57 -0.38
C ASN A 216 8.77 -28.05 -0.64
N LEU A 217 9.94 -27.42 -0.57
CA LEU A 217 10.10 -25.97 -0.76
C LEU A 217 10.80 -25.61 -2.09
N GLN A 218 10.72 -26.48 -3.10
CA GLN A 218 11.40 -26.24 -4.38
C GLN A 218 10.89 -24.97 -5.08
N GLY A 219 11.79 -24.07 -5.47
CA GLY A 219 11.42 -22.84 -6.19
C GLY A 219 10.67 -21.80 -5.36
N LEU A 220 10.63 -21.97 -4.03
CA LEU A 220 10.03 -21.02 -3.10
C LEU A 220 10.75 -19.66 -3.14
N GLU A 221 10.01 -18.58 -3.35
CA GLU A 221 10.55 -17.22 -3.28
C GLU A 221 10.55 -16.72 -1.83
N MET A 222 11.74 -16.52 -1.28
CA MET A 222 11.94 -16.09 0.11
C MET A 222 12.79 -14.82 0.13
N PHE A 223 12.17 -13.69 0.42
CA PHE A 223 12.86 -12.49 0.89
C PHE A 223 12.21 -12.05 2.22
N TYR A 224 13.03 -11.73 3.23
CA TYR A 224 12.56 -11.24 4.54
C TYR A 224 11.66 -12.21 5.34
N VAL A 225 11.97 -13.51 5.36
CA VAL A 225 11.24 -14.47 6.21
C VAL A 225 11.87 -14.58 7.59
N TYR A 226 11.09 -14.27 8.62
CA TYR A 226 11.53 -14.36 10.02
C TYR A 226 11.36 -15.78 10.56
N MET A 227 12.46 -16.54 10.56
CA MET A 227 12.55 -17.89 11.12
C MET A 227 13.29 -17.86 12.46
N LEU A 228 12.70 -17.28 13.51
CA LEU A 228 13.46 -17.03 14.74
C LEU A 228 13.87 -18.31 15.52
N TYR A 229 13.47 -19.53 15.10
CA TYR A 229 13.75 -20.77 15.85
C TYR A 229 13.99 -22.05 15.02
N LEU A 230 14.23 -21.97 13.70
CA LEU A 230 14.20 -23.16 12.82
C LEU A 230 15.55 -23.59 12.21
N PHE A 231 16.69 -23.06 12.67
CA PHE A 231 17.99 -23.51 12.14
C PHE A 231 18.39 -24.91 12.66
N LEU A 232 17.90 -25.32 13.84
CA LEU A 232 18.27 -26.62 14.43
C LEU A 232 17.46 -27.81 13.88
N THR A 233 16.21 -27.62 13.47
CA THR A 233 15.33 -28.73 13.03
C THR A 233 15.55 -29.11 11.57
N ILE A 234 15.95 -28.16 10.72
CA ILE A 234 16.29 -28.39 9.30
C ILE A 234 17.49 -29.34 9.16
N LEU A 235 18.48 -29.25 10.06
CA LEU A 235 19.69 -30.09 10.06
C LEU A 235 19.47 -31.51 10.59
N MET A 236 18.45 -31.74 11.44
CA MET A 236 18.26 -33.03 12.12
C MET A 236 17.38 -34.04 11.37
N PHE A 237 16.60 -33.62 10.37
CA PHE A 237 15.55 -34.48 9.78
C PHE A 237 15.67 -34.74 8.26
N GLY A 238 16.86 -34.54 7.67
CA GLY A 238 17.14 -35.06 6.32
C GLY A 238 16.34 -34.39 5.21
N ILE A 239 16.31 -33.05 5.19
CA ILE A 239 15.68 -32.30 4.09
C ILE A 239 16.39 -32.64 2.78
N ASN A 240 15.60 -33.11 1.81
CA ASN A 240 16.09 -33.44 0.48
C ASN A 240 16.73 -32.20 -0.17
N THR A 241 17.93 -32.42 -0.69
CA THR A 241 18.93 -31.46 -1.16
C THR A 241 18.40 -30.52 -2.26
N CYS A 242 18.08 -29.26 -1.92
CA CYS A 242 18.08 -28.12 -2.86
C CYS A 242 17.95 -26.73 -2.20
N ILE A 243 17.55 -26.62 -0.92
CA ILE A 243 17.16 -25.32 -0.31
C ILE A 243 18.26 -24.66 0.54
N VAL A 244 19.35 -25.37 0.85
CA VAL A 244 20.45 -24.84 1.69
C VAL A 244 21.16 -23.66 1.02
N SER A 245 21.13 -23.55 -0.32
CA SER A 245 21.86 -22.50 -1.06
C SER A 245 21.19 -21.11 -1.01
N THR A 246 19.86 -21.04 -1.07
CA THR A 246 19.13 -19.76 -1.04
C THR A 246 18.87 -19.25 0.38
N CYS A 247 18.70 -20.13 1.37
CA CYS A 247 18.53 -19.71 2.76
C CYS A 247 19.83 -19.17 3.40
N LEU A 248 21.02 -19.64 2.99
CA LEU A 248 22.29 -19.12 3.51
C LEU A 248 22.67 -17.75 2.93
N LEU A 249 22.22 -17.40 1.71
CA LEU A 249 22.54 -16.13 1.08
C LEU A 249 21.78 -14.93 1.68
N VAL A 250 20.57 -15.15 2.19
CA VAL A 250 19.73 -14.08 2.79
C VAL A 250 20.09 -13.81 4.26
N ILE A 251 20.57 -14.83 4.98
CA ILE A 251 21.02 -14.68 6.38
C ILE A 251 22.39 -13.98 6.45
N SER A 252 23.27 -14.20 5.47
CA SER A 252 24.58 -13.52 5.39
C SER A 252 24.48 -12.02 5.09
N THR A 253 23.46 -11.60 4.33
CA THR A 253 23.32 -10.20 3.89
C THR A 253 22.59 -9.29 4.87
N THR A 254 21.95 -9.83 5.92
CA THR A 254 21.17 -9.05 6.91
C THR A 254 21.98 -8.75 8.20
N VAL A 255 23.27 -9.13 8.28
CA VAL A 255 24.16 -8.85 9.43
C VAL A 255 25.28 -7.84 9.08
N ILE A 256 25.19 -7.17 7.94
CA ILE A 256 26.13 -6.11 7.54
C ILE A 256 25.30 -4.85 7.25
N TYR A 257 25.02 -4.08 8.32
CA TYR A 257 24.72 -2.64 8.44
C TYR A 257 23.79 -2.39 9.63
#